data_AF-A0A6V7M8H7-F1
#
_entry.id   AF-A0A6V7M8H7-F1
#
_cell.length_a   1.000
_cell.length_b   1.000
_cell.length_c   1.000
_cell.angle_alpha   90.00
_cell.angle_beta   90.00
_cell.angle_gamma   90.00
#
_symmetry.space_group_name_H-M   'P 1'
#
loop_
_entity.id
_entity.type
_entity.pdbx_description
1 polymer ?
#
loop_
_entity_poly.entity_id
_entity_poly.type
_entity_poly.pdbx_seq_one_letter_code
_entity_poly.pdbx_strand_id
1 'polypeptide(L)' 'MAGQICLKWNSFLNNIATSFEHLWEEEGLVDVTLASDGQCLTAHKVILSASSPFFKKVFQ' A
#
# COMPACT_ATOMS: atom_id res chain seq x y z
N MET A 1 35.15 6.77 -15.51
CA MET A 1 34.44 6.10 -14.39
C MET A 1 33.21 6.94 -14.11
N ALA A 2 32.04 6.54 -14.61
CA ALA A 2 30.83 7.34 -14.44
C ALA A 2 30.39 7.24 -12.97
N GLY A 3 30.39 8.37 -12.26
CA GLY A 3 29.94 8.42 -10.87
C GLY A 3 28.44 8.16 -10.79
N GLN A 4 28.02 7.25 -9.91
CA GLN A 4 26.61 7.07 -9.60
C GLN A 4 26.08 8.27 -8.80
N ILE A 5 25.04 8.91 -9.31
CA ILE A 5 24.26 9.91 -8.57
C ILE A 5 23.12 9.15 -7.87
N CYS A 6 23.03 9.26 -6.55
CA CYS A 6 21.94 8.68 -5.77
C CYS A 6 21.02 9.80 -5.28
N LEU A 7 19.74 9.76 -5.69
CA LEU A 7 18.73 10.69 -5.21
C LEU A 7 18.13 10.13 -3.92
N LYS A 8 18.33 10.86 -2.82
CA LYS A 8 17.69 10.56 -1.53
C LYS A 8 16.66 11.64 -1.24
N TRP A 9 15.40 11.25 -1.18
CA TRP A 9 14.37 12.13 -0.65
C TRP A 9 14.24 11.90 0.85
N ASN A 10 14.70 12.87 1.63
CA ASN A 10 14.77 12.77 3.10
C ASN A 10 13.42 12.52 3.78
N SER A 11 12.31 12.91 3.14
CA SER A 11 10.95 12.75 3.68
C SER A 11 10.15 11.66 2.98
N PHE A 12 10.78 10.79 2.19
CA PHE A 12 10.09 9.77 1.39
C PHE A 12 9.19 8.86 2.23
N LEU A 13 9.70 8.35 3.35
CA LEU A 13 8.94 7.46 4.23
C LEU A 13 7.72 8.14 4.88
N ASN A 14 7.84 9.43 5.22
CA ASN A 14 6.70 10.18 5.74
C ASN A 14 5.69 10.47 4.62
N ASN A 15 6.18 10.89 3.45
CA ASN A 15 5.33 11.17 2.30
C ASN A 15 4.52 9.95 1.88
N ILE A 16 5.15 8.77 1.78
CA ILE A 16 4.46 7.56 1.37
C ILE A 16 3.41 7.11 2.39
N ALA A 17 3.68 7.25 3.69
CA ALA A 17 2.71 6.93 4.75
C ALA A 17 1.47 7.83 4.66
N THR A 18 1.66 9.16 4.62
CA THR A 18 0.56 10.12 4.48
C THR A 18 -0.19 9.93 3.15
N SER A 19 0.50 9.67 2.05
CA SER A 19 -0.16 9.43 0.76
C SER A 19 -1.03 8.16 0.77
N PHE A 20 -0.60 7.08 1.41
CA PHE A 20 -1.43 5.88 1.52
C PHE A 20 -2.62 6.06 2.47
N GLU A 21 -2.46 6.87 3.53
CA GLU A 21 -3.58 7.27 4.41
C GLU A 21 -4.64 8.05 3.62
N HIS A 22 -4.24 9.03 2.82
CA HIS A 22 -5.18 9.78 1.96
C HIS A 22 -5.86 8.88 0.93
N LEU A 23 -5.11 7.98 0.26
CA LEU A 23 -5.69 7.02 -0.69
C LEU A 23 -6.69 6.08 -0.02
N TRP A 24 -6.50 5.75 1.26
CA TRP A 24 -7.46 4.96 2.02
C TRP A 24 -8.74 5.76 2.29
N GLU A 25 -8.62 7.00 2.76
CA GLU A 25 -9.76 7.87 3.07
C GLU A 25 -10.60 8.22 1.84
N GLU A 26 -9.95 8.41 0.69
CA GLU A 26 -10.61 8.76 -0.58
C GLU A 26 -11.13 7.54 -1.35
N GLU A 27 -10.95 6.32 -0.82
CA GLU A 27 -11.14 5.06 -1.55
C GLU A 27 -10.39 5.07 -2.91
N GLY A 28 -9.25 5.75 -2.96
CA GLY A 28 -8.43 5.90 -4.15
C GLY A 28 -7.59 4.65 -4.41
N LEU A 29 -7.57 4.17 -5.66
CA LEU A 29 -6.76 3.02 -6.09
C LEU A 29 -6.99 1.72 -5.31
N VAL A 30 -8.13 1.57 -4.62
CA VAL A 30 -8.51 0.29 -4.01
C VAL A 30 -8.69 -0.78 -5.08
N ASP A 31 -8.07 -1.93 -4.86
CA ASP A 31 -7.95 -3.01 -5.84
C ASP A 31 -8.39 -4.37 -5.27
N VAL A 32 -8.94 -4.37 -4.06
CA VAL A 32 -9.58 -5.54 -3.42
C VAL A 32 -10.75 -5.11 -2.53
N THR A 33 -11.77 -5.98 -2.49
CA THR A 33 -12.85 -5.95 -1.49
C THR A 33 -12.83 -7.27 -0.73
N LEU A 34 -12.66 -7.20 0.59
CA LEU A 34 -12.79 -8.34 1.50
C LEU A 34 -14.23 -8.42 2.00
N ALA A 35 -14.84 -9.60 1.94
CA ALA A 35 -16.20 -9.82 2.43
C ALA A 35 -16.22 -10.91 3.51
N SER A 36 -16.88 -10.63 4.64
CA SER A 36 -17.12 -11.60 5.72
C SER A 36 -18.42 -11.26 6.43
N ASP A 37 -19.24 -12.27 6.73
CA ASP A 37 -20.46 -12.14 7.54
C ASP A 37 -21.41 -11.00 7.11
N GLY A 38 -21.54 -10.80 5.80
CA GLY A 38 -22.38 -9.75 5.22
C GLY A 38 -21.78 -8.34 5.26
N GLN A 39 -20.55 -8.19 5.74
CA GLN A 39 -19.78 -6.95 5.69
C GLN A 39 -18.76 -6.98 4.57
N CYS A 40 -18.51 -5.81 3.98
CA CYS A 40 -17.50 -5.60 2.95
C CYS A 40 -16.52 -4.51 3.37
N LEU A 41 -15.23 -4.71 3.10
CA LEU A 41 -14.15 -3.76 3.33
C LEU A 41 -13.34 -3.62 2.04
N THR A 42 -13.24 -2.41 1.50
CA THR A 42 -12.34 -2.08 0.39
C THR A 42 -10.93 -1.80 0.94
N ALA A 43 -9.90 -2.19 0.19
CA ALA A 43 -8.52 -2.02 0.61
C ALA A 43 -7.54 -2.07 -0.57
N HIS A 44 -6.25 -1.89 -0.25
CA HIS A 44 -5.14 -2.05 -1.20
C HIS A 44 -4.40 -3.38 -0.96
N LYS A 45 -4.30 -4.22 -1.99
CA LYS A 45 -3.58 -5.51 -1.96
C LYS A 45 -2.13 -5.34 -1.54
N VAL A 46 -1.47 -4.28 -2.01
CA VAL A 46 -0.06 -4.02 -1.69
C VAL A 46 0.16 -3.80 -0.19
N ILE A 47 -0.72 -3.03 0.45
CA ILE A 47 -0.64 -2.73 1.88
C ILE A 47 -0.96 -3.98 2.69
N LEU A 48 -2.01 -4.73 2.34
CA LEU A 48 -2.34 -5.99 2.99
C LEU A 48 -1.23 -7.03 2.85
N SER A 49 -0.59 -7.11 1.68
CA SER A 49 0.53 -8.02 1.42
C SER A 49 1.79 -7.66 2.21
N ALA A 50 2.07 -6.37 2.38
CA ALA A 50 3.21 -5.89 3.17
C ALA A 50 3.01 -6.18 4.67
N SER A 51 1.77 -6.14 5.14
CA SER A 51 1.42 -6.29 6.56
C SER A 51 1.05 -7.71 6.98
N SER A 52 0.78 -8.62 6.05
CA SER A 52 0.31 -9.98 6.36
C SER A 52 0.85 -11.03 5.38
N PRO A 53 1.60 -12.04 5.86
CA PRO A 53 2.05 -13.17 5.03
C PRO A 53 0.89 -13.95 4.38
N PHE A 54 -0.26 -14.00 5.04
CA PHE A 54 -1.46 -14.63 4.50
C PHE A 54 -1.95 -13.89 3.25
N PHE A 55 -2.19 -12.58 3.36
CA PHE A 55 -2.66 -11.79 2.23
C PHE A 55 -1.62 -11.71 1.11
N LYS A 56 -0.33 -11.65 1.46
CA LYS A 56 0.75 -11.77 0.47
C LYS A 56 0.64 -13.07 -0.33
N LYS A 57 0.38 -14.20 0.32
CA LYS A 57 0.21 -15.50 -0.35
C LYS A 57 -1.10 -15.57 -1.16
N VAL A 58 -2.17 -14.92 -0.71
CA VAL A 58 -3.47 -14.94 -1.41
C VAL A 58 -3.45 -14.11 -2.69
N PHE A 59 -2.68 -13.01 -2.72
CA PHE A 59 -2.61 -12.11 -3.88
C PHE A 59 -1.45 -12.40 -4.85
N GLN A 60 -0.64 -13.44 -4.59
CA GLN A 60 0.48 -13.91 -5.42
C GLN A 60 0.17 -15.30 -6.00
#